data_AF-A0A0F6MPH5-F1
#
_entry.id   AF-A0A0F6MPH5-F1
#
_cell.length_a   1.000
_cell.length_b   1.000
_cell.length_c   1.000
_cell.angle_alpha   90.00
_cell.angle_beta   90.00
_cell.angle_gamma   90.00
#
_symmetry.space_group_name_H-M   'P 1'
#
loop_
_entity.id
_entity.type
_entity.pdbx_description
1 polymer ?
#
loop_
_entity_poly.entity_id
_entity_poly.type
_entity_poly.pdbx_seq_one_letter_code
_entity_poly.pdbx_strand_id
1 'polypeptide(L)'
;MKKSKILCLLMFFVVLGILTAEKSSKKMYVNIKETWIKSDSGFFAKDLVRVRYGDQVYLLEEKGKWMKVSPVSNPNLVGWLPKANLTKKKIVGSFDKKTSAEAKELSLAGKGLTEGSGSEFSASGKKNYAAVDSVEGIKINPSDLHFFIKEGLLEDGE
;
A
#
# COMPACT_ATOMS: atom_id res chain seq x y z
N MET A 1 49.95 4.56 -35.58
CA MET A 1 48.58 5.12 -35.73
C MET A 1 47.43 4.12 -35.48
N LYS A 2 47.59 2.80 -35.67
CA LYS A 2 46.50 1.81 -35.44
C LYS A 2 46.17 1.54 -33.96
N LYS A 3 47.17 1.48 -33.07
CA LYS A 3 46.98 1.18 -31.63
C LYS A 3 46.24 2.30 -30.87
N SER A 4 46.50 3.56 -31.21
CA SER A 4 45.82 4.72 -30.60
C SER A 4 44.35 4.82 -31.01
N LYS A 5 43.99 4.45 -32.26
CA LYS A 5 42.60 4.38 -32.70
C LYS A 5 41.83 3.23 -32.03
N ILE A 6 42.48 2.09 -31.80
CA ILE A 6 41.92 0.95 -31.06
C ILE A 6 41.70 1.28 -29.58
N LEU A 7 42.62 2.04 -28.97
CA LEU A 7 42.49 2.49 -27.58
C LEU A 7 41.34 3.50 -27.42
N CYS A 8 41.18 4.45 -28.34
CA CYS A 8 40.03 5.37 -28.34
C CYS A 8 38.69 4.64 -28.59
N LEU A 9 38.68 3.61 -29.46
CA LEU A 9 37.47 2.83 -29.73
C LEU A 9 37.03 2.00 -28.52
N LEU A 10 38.00 1.40 -27.80
CA LEU A 10 37.74 0.69 -26.54
C LEU A 10 37.26 1.63 -25.43
N MET A 11 37.83 2.82 -25.32
CA MET A 11 37.41 3.83 -24.35
C MET A 11 35.99 4.35 -24.63
N PHE A 12 35.61 4.49 -25.91
CA PHE A 12 34.26 4.86 -26.31
C PHE A 12 33.22 3.77 -25.98
N PHE A 13 33.59 2.49 -26.10
CA PHE A 13 32.73 1.36 -25.74
C PHE A 13 32.52 1.24 -24.21
N VAL A 14 33.53 1.58 -23.41
CA VAL A 14 33.43 1.61 -21.94
C VAL A 14 32.54 2.76 -21.45
N VAL A 15 32.59 3.92 -22.09
CA VAL A 15 31.72 5.07 -21.74
C VAL A 15 30.26 4.82 -22.14
N LEU A 16 30.01 4.09 -23.24
CA LEU A 16 28.65 3.77 -23.68
C LEU A 16 27.94 2.71 -22.80
N GLY A 17 28.71 1.84 -22.14
CA GLY A 17 28.17 0.77 -21.27
C GLY A 17 27.64 1.25 -19.91
N ILE A 18 27.92 2.49 -19.50
CA ILE A 18 27.50 3.04 -18.19
C ILE A 18 26.09 3.70 -18.27
N LEU A 19 25.58 3.98 -19.48
CA LEU A 19 24.35 4.76 -19.65
C LEU A 19 23.04 3.95 -19.65
N THR A 20 23.08 2.61 -19.54
CA THR A 20 21.87 1.78 -19.63
C THR A 20 21.64 0.90 -18.41
N ALA A 21 21.82 1.46 -17.21
CA ALA A 21 21.17 0.92 -16.03
C ALA A 21 19.70 1.40 -16.00
N GLU A 22 18.89 0.91 -16.93
CA GLU A 22 17.44 1.04 -16.81
C GLU A 22 17.02 0.21 -15.59
N LYS A 23 16.90 0.87 -14.45
CA LYS A 23 16.30 0.30 -13.25
C LYS A 23 14.85 -0.01 -13.61
N SER A 24 14.60 -1.23 -14.09
CA SER A 24 13.29 -1.73 -14.47
C SER A 24 12.41 -1.70 -13.22
N SER A 25 11.76 -0.55 -13.01
CA SER A 25 10.92 -0.37 -11.85
C SER A 25 9.56 -0.96 -12.13
N LYS A 26 9.27 -2.05 -11.43
CA LYS A 26 8.03 -2.77 -11.57
C LYS A 26 6.88 -1.93 -11.03
N LYS A 27 5.90 -1.60 -11.87
CA LYS A 27 4.67 -0.93 -11.43
C LYS A 27 3.83 -1.85 -10.54
N MET A 28 3.33 -1.30 -9.44
CA MET A 28 2.41 -1.91 -8.49
C MET A 28 1.29 -0.93 -8.15
N TYR A 29 0.27 -1.43 -7.47
CA TYR A 29 -0.94 -0.69 -7.12
C TYR A 29 -1.21 -0.80 -5.61
N VAL A 30 -1.66 0.30 -5.00
CA VAL A 30 -2.07 0.33 -3.61
C VAL A 30 -3.41 -0.41 -3.46
N ASN A 31 -3.45 -1.43 -2.61
CA ASN A 31 -4.59 -2.34 -2.40
C ASN A 31 -5.25 -2.17 -1.02
N ILE A 32 -5.20 -0.95 -0.48
CA ILE A 32 -5.85 -0.57 0.77
C ILE A 32 -6.50 0.80 0.56
N LYS A 33 -7.58 1.09 1.30
CA LYS A 33 -8.35 2.35 1.18
C LYS A 33 -7.45 3.58 1.13
N GLU A 34 -6.62 3.73 2.15
CA GLU A 34 -5.58 4.74 2.23
C GLU A 34 -4.44 4.25 3.14
N THR A 35 -3.24 4.75 2.88
CA THR A 35 -2.06 4.49 3.72
C THR A 35 -1.02 5.59 3.50
N TRP A 36 0.02 5.59 4.31
CA TRP A 36 1.11 6.56 4.23
C TRP A 36 2.38 5.87 3.77
N ILE A 37 3.05 6.46 2.77
CA ILE A 37 4.44 6.11 2.46
C ILE A 37 5.30 6.65 3.59
N LYS A 38 6.11 5.77 4.18
CA LYS A 38 6.94 6.08 5.34
C LYS A 38 8.39 6.33 4.95
N SER A 39 9.12 7.06 5.79
CA SER A 39 10.55 7.32 5.58
C SER A 39 11.43 6.08 5.70
N ASP A 40 11.01 5.08 6.47
CA ASP A 40 11.75 3.84 6.72
C ASP A 40 10.81 2.62 6.82
N SER A 41 11.38 1.42 6.87
CA SER A 41 10.69 0.12 6.97
C SER A 41 10.19 -0.19 8.39
N GLY A 42 9.69 0.80 9.13
CA GLY A 42 9.21 0.66 10.50
C GLY A 42 7.79 1.22 10.66
N PHE A 43 7.00 0.64 11.57
CA PHE A 43 5.60 1.03 11.76
C PHE A 43 5.47 2.50 12.21
N PHE A 44 6.33 2.93 13.14
CA PHE A 44 6.37 4.29 13.67
C PHE A 44 7.25 5.26 12.87
N ALA A 45 7.75 4.84 11.70
CA ALA A 45 8.52 5.74 10.83
C ALA A 45 7.64 6.90 10.34
N LYS A 46 8.28 8.06 10.12
CA LYS A 46 7.62 9.31 9.73
C LYS A 46 6.83 9.14 8.43
N ASP A 47 5.61 9.65 8.42
CA ASP A 47 4.77 9.70 7.22
C ASP A 47 5.27 10.78 6.26
N LEU A 48 5.48 10.42 4.99
CA LEU A 48 5.95 11.32 3.93
C LEU A 48 4.80 11.82 3.06
N VAL A 49 4.00 10.90 2.52
CA VAL A 49 2.87 11.22 1.63
C VAL A 49 1.78 10.17 1.76
N ARG A 50 0.53 10.61 1.68
CA ARG A 50 -0.62 9.72 1.65
C ARG A 50 -0.83 9.18 0.24
N VAL A 51 -1.09 7.88 0.16
CA VAL A 51 -1.53 7.20 -1.07
C VAL A 51 -2.85 6.49 -0.81
N ARG A 52 -3.64 6.31 -1.87
CA ARG A 52 -5.00 5.77 -1.82
C ARG A 52 -5.13 4.53 -2.67
N TYR A 53 -6.21 3.80 -2.45
CA TYR A 53 -6.54 2.61 -3.22
C TYR A 53 -6.47 2.88 -4.74
N GLY A 54 -5.79 2.00 -5.47
CA GLY A 54 -5.61 2.10 -6.91
C GLY A 54 -4.43 2.97 -7.34
N ASP A 55 -3.83 3.76 -6.44
CA ASP A 55 -2.66 4.58 -6.77
C ASP A 55 -1.51 3.71 -7.27
N GLN A 56 -0.83 4.19 -8.31
CA GLN A 56 0.29 3.50 -8.91
C GLN A 56 1.60 3.90 -8.24
N VAL A 57 2.42 2.89 -7.99
CA VAL A 57 3.78 3.06 -7.46
C VAL A 57 4.78 2.24 -8.24
N TYR A 58 5.99 2.76 -8.32
CA TYR A 58 7.18 2.12 -8.81
C TYR A 58 7.84 1.35 -7.67
N LEU A 59 7.98 0.02 -7.79
CA LEU A 59 8.75 -0.79 -6.85
C LEU A 59 10.24 -0.61 -7.13
N LEU A 60 11.00 -0.21 -6.11
CA LEU A 60 12.43 0.04 -6.18
C LEU A 60 13.25 -1.05 -5.49
N GLU A 61 12.74 -1.57 -4.37
CA GLU A 61 13.42 -2.56 -3.52
C GLU A 61 12.40 -3.30 -2.64
N GLU A 62 12.71 -4.53 -2.25
CA GLU A 62 11.93 -5.32 -1.29
C GLU A 62 12.83 -5.70 -0.10
N LYS A 63 12.38 -5.43 1.13
CA LYS A 63 13.10 -5.72 2.37
C LYS A 63 12.12 -6.31 3.39
N GLY A 64 12.11 -7.64 3.50
CA GLY A 64 11.23 -8.36 4.43
C GLY A 64 9.74 -8.08 4.19
N LYS A 65 9.05 -7.55 5.20
CA LYS A 65 7.62 -7.17 5.14
C LYS A 65 7.38 -5.83 4.43
N TRP A 66 8.44 -5.14 3.98
CA TRP A 66 8.37 -3.79 3.43
C TRP A 66 8.86 -3.71 1.99
N MET A 67 8.31 -2.76 1.25
CA MET A 67 8.65 -2.47 -0.13
C MET A 67 9.00 -1.00 -0.26
N LYS A 68 10.18 -0.72 -0.80
CA LYS A 68 10.61 0.63 -1.15
C LYS A 68 9.95 1.03 -2.45
N VAL A 69 9.19 2.10 -2.42
CA VAL A 69 8.35 2.53 -3.53
C VAL A 69 8.52 4.00 -3.83
N SER A 70 8.16 4.36 -5.05
CA SER A 70 8.03 5.75 -5.47
C SER A 70 6.67 5.97 -6.15
N PRO A 71 5.85 6.94 -5.73
CA PRO A 71 4.60 7.25 -6.41
C PRO A 71 4.83 7.62 -7.88
N VAL A 72 4.00 7.09 -8.78
CA VAL A 72 4.06 7.49 -10.19
C VAL A 72 3.75 8.99 -10.36
N SER A 73 2.90 9.55 -9.49
CA SER A 73 2.56 10.97 -9.45
C SER A 73 3.70 11.87 -8.99
N ASN A 74 4.65 11.34 -8.22
CA ASN A 74 5.83 12.07 -7.76
C ASN A 74 7.06 11.14 -7.67
N PRO A 75 7.74 10.88 -8.80
CA PRO A 75 8.86 9.96 -8.89
C PRO A 75 10.09 10.33 -8.04
N ASN A 76 10.20 11.58 -7.59
CA ASN A 76 11.29 12.04 -6.74
C ASN A 76 11.09 11.64 -5.27
N LEU A 77 9.85 11.32 -4.89
CA LEU A 77 9.56 10.82 -3.56
C LEU A 77 9.83 9.32 -3.50
N VAL A 78 10.65 8.91 -2.54
CA VAL A 78 10.96 7.51 -2.27
C VAL A 78 10.71 7.24 -0.80
N GLY A 79 10.02 6.15 -0.52
CA GLY A 79 9.79 5.70 0.85
C GLY A 79 9.35 4.25 0.89
N TRP A 80 8.74 3.84 2.00
CA TRP A 80 8.42 2.45 2.28
C TRP A 80 6.92 2.26 2.50
N LEU A 81 6.40 1.14 1.98
CA LEU A 81 5.07 0.64 2.26
C LEU A 81 5.11 -0.82 2.71
N PRO A 82 4.20 -1.26 3.57
CA PRO A 82 4.03 -2.67 3.86
C PRO A 82 3.68 -3.43 2.58
N LYS A 83 4.32 -4.58 2.37
CA LYS A 83 4.10 -5.46 1.22
C LYS A 83 2.64 -5.89 1.09
N ALA A 84 1.95 -6.10 2.21
CA ALA A 84 0.54 -6.48 2.25
C ALA A 84 -0.40 -5.41 1.64
N ASN A 85 0.04 -4.15 1.58
CA ASN A 85 -0.76 -3.04 1.07
C ASN A 85 -0.62 -2.86 -0.45
N LEU A 86 0.17 -3.70 -1.11
CA LEU A 86 0.49 -3.57 -2.53
C LEU A 86 0.09 -4.82 -3.33
N THR A 87 -0.34 -4.60 -4.56
CA THR A 87 -0.65 -5.68 -5.51
C THR A 87 -0.01 -5.44 -6.87
N LYS A 88 0.32 -6.54 -7.56
CA LYS A 88 0.78 -6.51 -8.96
C LYS A 88 -0.40 -6.42 -9.92
N LYS A 89 -1.61 -6.79 -9.49
CA LYS A 89 -2.80 -6.76 -10.32
C LYS A 89 -3.26 -5.32 -10.51
N LYS A 90 -3.53 -4.93 -11.76
CA LYS A 90 -4.07 -3.61 -12.05
C LYS A 90 -5.46 -3.49 -11.42
N ILE A 91 -5.65 -2.42 -10.66
CA ILE A 91 -6.94 -2.09 -10.07
C ILE A 91 -7.73 -1.26 -11.08
N VAL A 92 -8.88 -1.78 -11.50
CA VAL A 92 -9.80 -1.15 -12.47
C VAL A 92 -11.13 -0.82 -11.76
N GLY A 93 -11.05 -0.04 -10.68
CA GLY A 93 -12.21 0.32 -9.87
C GLY A 93 -11.85 1.36 -8.82
N SER A 94 -12.86 2.03 -8.27
CA SER A 94 -12.69 2.92 -7.11
C SER A 94 -13.09 2.17 -5.84
N PHE A 95 -12.44 2.46 -4.73
CA PHE A 95 -12.74 1.85 -3.42
C PHE A 95 -14.19 2.13 -2.98
N ASP A 96 -14.65 3.36 -3.17
CA ASP A 96 -15.99 3.80 -2.78
C ASP A 96 -17.05 3.57 -3.86
N LYS A 97 -16.65 3.01 -5.02
CA LYS A 97 -17.65 2.52 -5.96
C LYS A 97 -18.32 1.35 -5.26
N LYS A 98 -19.53 1.59 -4.73
CA LYS A 98 -20.52 0.55 -4.48
C LYS A 98 -20.65 -0.20 -5.81
N THR A 99 -19.79 -1.18 -6.05
CA THR A 99 -19.97 -2.13 -7.12
C THR A 99 -21.18 -2.91 -6.71
N SER A 100 -22.33 -2.40 -7.14
CA SER A 100 -23.58 -3.12 -7.23
C SER A 100 -23.32 -4.28 -8.19
N ALA A 101 -22.66 -5.32 -7.73
CA ALA A 101 -23.34 -6.60 -7.85
C ALA A 101 -24.66 -6.33 -7.12
N GLU A 102 -25.77 -6.17 -7.87
CA GLU A 102 -27.10 -6.03 -7.25
C GLU A 102 -27.12 -7.00 -6.08
N ALA A 103 -27.44 -6.63 -4.84
CA ALA A 103 -27.13 -7.57 -3.76
C ALA A 103 -27.99 -8.85 -3.79
N LYS A 104 -28.87 -8.99 -4.80
CA LYS A 104 -29.35 -10.27 -5.31
C LYS A 104 -28.21 -11.25 -5.66
N GLU A 105 -27.17 -10.81 -6.38
CA GLU A 105 -25.97 -11.60 -6.72
C GLU A 105 -25.09 -11.87 -5.49
N LEU A 106 -24.93 -10.89 -4.59
CA LEU A 106 -24.18 -11.06 -3.35
C LEU A 106 -24.86 -12.03 -2.37
N SER A 107 -26.19 -11.99 -2.31
CA SER A 107 -27.03 -12.92 -1.55
C SER A 107 -27.06 -14.33 -2.11
N LEU A 108 -26.81 -14.48 -3.42
CA LEU A 108 -26.74 -15.79 -4.06
C LEU A 108 -25.41 -16.48 -3.74
N ALA A 109 -24.32 -15.70 -3.66
CA ALA A 109 -22.98 -16.18 -3.32
C ALA A 109 -22.78 -16.40 -1.81
N GLY A 110 -23.35 -15.54 -0.96
CA GLY A 110 -23.36 -15.70 0.48
C GLY A 110 -24.64 -16.42 0.91
N LYS A 111 -24.57 -17.75 1.16
CA LYS A 111 -25.68 -18.55 1.72
C LYS A 111 -26.43 -17.79 2.84
N GLY A 112 -27.47 -17.02 2.51
CA GLY A 112 -28.33 -16.34 3.47
C GLY A 112 -28.02 -14.86 3.82
N LEU A 113 -27.13 -14.16 3.11
CA LEU A 113 -26.89 -12.72 3.35
C LEU A 113 -27.63 -11.86 2.32
N THR A 114 -28.90 -11.52 2.58
CA THR A 114 -29.73 -10.67 1.70
C THR A 114 -29.56 -9.18 2.00
N GLU A 115 -29.87 -8.31 1.02
CA GLU A 115 -29.79 -6.83 1.07
C GLU A 115 -30.66 -6.18 2.16
N GLY A 116 -31.63 -6.92 2.73
CA GLY A 116 -32.47 -6.49 3.86
C GLY A 116 -31.96 -6.94 5.23
N SER A 117 -31.04 -7.90 5.29
CA SER A 117 -30.58 -8.46 6.57
C SER A 117 -29.94 -7.38 7.45
N GLY A 118 -29.12 -6.47 6.94
CA GLY A 118 -28.49 -5.42 7.78
C GLY A 118 -29.49 -4.42 8.37
N SER A 119 -30.47 -3.95 7.58
CA SER A 119 -31.48 -2.98 8.01
C SER A 119 -32.56 -3.62 8.89
N GLU A 120 -33.01 -4.83 8.57
CA GLU A 120 -33.96 -5.60 9.39
C GLU A 120 -33.30 -6.08 10.70
N PHE A 121 -32.01 -6.43 10.66
CA PHE A 121 -31.23 -6.83 11.83
C PHE A 121 -30.87 -5.65 12.74
N SER A 122 -30.75 -4.43 12.20
CA SER A 122 -30.66 -3.19 12.99
C SER A 122 -32.00 -2.72 13.54
N ALA A 123 -33.08 -2.83 12.78
CA ALA A 123 -34.43 -2.49 13.22
C ALA A 123 -34.98 -3.41 14.33
N SER A 124 -34.48 -4.65 14.45
CA SER A 124 -34.93 -5.62 15.45
C SER A 124 -34.69 -5.20 16.91
N GLY A 125 -33.90 -4.16 17.17
CA GLY A 125 -33.65 -3.58 18.50
C GLY A 125 -32.88 -4.47 19.49
N LYS A 126 -32.59 -5.74 19.13
CA LYS A 126 -31.93 -6.72 19.99
C LYS A 126 -30.42 -6.56 20.10
N LYS A 127 -29.80 -5.67 19.30
CA LYS A 127 -28.35 -5.47 19.24
C LYS A 127 -28.00 -4.00 19.26
N ASN A 128 -26.93 -3.66 20.00
CA ASN A 128 -26.46 -2.30 20.17
C ASN A 128 -25.46 -1.92 19.06
N TYR A 129 -25.95 -1.58 17.87
CA TYR A 129 -25.09 -1.10 16.77
C TYR A 129 -24.39 0.20 17.10
N ALA A 130 -25.01 1.06 17.93
CA ALA A 130 -24.37 2.27 18.40
C ALA A 130 -23.07 1.98 19.17
N ALA A 131 -22.97 0.86 19.89
CA ALA A 131 -21.72 0.43 20.51
C ALA A 131 -20.67 -0.01 19.49
N VAL A 132 -21.07 -0.67 18.39
CA VAL A 132 -20.16 -1.02 17.29
C VAL A 132 -19.63 0.24 16.63
N ASP A 133 -20.52 1.16 16.26
CA ASP A 133 -20.15 2.45 15.67
C ASP A 133 -19.24 3.25 16.59
N SER A 134 -19.50 3.20 17.90
CA SER A 134 -18.65 3.84 18.91
C SER A 134 -17.24 3.25 18.93
N VAL A 135 -17.12 1.92 18.84
CA VAL A 135 -15.81 1.23 18.79
C VAL A 135 -15.09 1.49 17.47
N GLU A 136 -15.79 1.46 16.34
CA GLU A 136 -15.23 1.78 15.02
C GLU A 136 -14.76 3.23 14.92
N GLY A 137 -15.41 4.14 15.67
CA GLY A 137 -15.02 5.54 15.76
C GLY A 137 -13.78 5.82 16.61
N ILE A 138 -13.29 4.86 17.40
CA ILE A 138 -12.11 5.04 18.24
C ILE A 138 -10.87 5.23 17.35
N LYS A 139 -10.21 6.39 17.49
CA LYS A 139 -8.94 6.70 16.83
C LYS A 139 -7.86 6.85 17.88
N ILE A 140 -6.84 5.98 17.81
CA ILE A 140 -5.68 6.03 18.71
C ILE A 140 -4.57 6.83 18.03
N ASN A 141 -3.97 7.77 18.78
CA ASN A 141 -2.81 8.51 18.30
C ASN A 141 -1.58 7.58 18.25
N PRO A 142 -0.82 7.53 17.14
CA PRO A 142 0.39 6.71 17.05
C PRO A 142 1.42 6.95 18.16
N SER A 143 1.52 8.16 18.72
CA SER A 143 2.42 8.44 19.86
C SER A 143 2.04 7.64 21.10
N ASP A 144 0.74 7.60 21.40
CA ASP A 144 0.21 6.96 22.59
C ASP A 144 0.30 5.44 22.47
N LEU A 145 0.10 4.93 21.25
CA LEU A 145 0.32 3.52 20.93
C LEU A 145 1.81 3.14 21.08
N HIS A 146 2.72 3.99 20.61
CA HIS A 146 4.16 3.75 20.79
C HIS A 146 4.54 3.73 22.26
N PHE A 147 4.05 4.70 23.04
CA PHE A 147 4.26 4.75 24.49
C PHE A 147 3.71 3.49 25.18
N PHE A 148 2.48 3.08 24.83
CA PHE A 148 1.86 1.87 25.37
C PHE A 148 2.70 0.61 25.10
N ILE A 149 3.26 0.46 23.89
CA ILE A 149 4.11 -0.68 23.55
C ILE A 149 5.41 -0.67 24.37
N LYS A 150 6.03 0.51 24.53
CA LYS A 150 7.29 0.66 25.27
C LYS A 150 7.12 0.41 26.77
N GLU A 151 6.15 1.06 27.40
CA GLU A 151 5.86 0.86 28.83
C GLU A 151 5.33 -0.55 29.12
N GLY A 152 4.58 -1.13 28.18
CA GLY A 152 4.05 -2.49 28.29
C GLY A 152 5.06 -3.59 27.99
N LEU A 153 6.30 -3.25 27.60
CA LEU A 153 7.34 -4.22 27.17
C LEU A 153 6.86 -5.17 26.07
N LEU A 154 6.08 -4.67 25.11
CA LEU A 154 5.45 -5.45 24.05
C LEU A 154 6.28 -5.48 22.74
N GLU A 155 7.62 -5.50 22.86
CA GLU A 155 8.53 -5.25 21.73
C GLU A 155 8.72 -6.44 20.78
N ASP A 156 8.34 -7.66 21.18
CA ASP A 156 8.60 -8.90 20.42
C ASP A 156 7.68 -9.12 19.19
N GLY A 157 6.84 -8.14 18.84
CA GLY A 157 5.79 -8.28 17.82
C GLY A 157 6.12 -7.78 16.40
N GLU A 158 7.26 -7.14 16.16
CA GLU A 158 7.62 -6.51 14.86
C GLU A 158 8.27 -7.47 13.83
#